data_AF-A0A7C7XAB3-F1
#
_entry.id   AF-A0A7C7XAB3-F1
#
_cell.length_a   1.000
_cell.length_b   1.000
_cell.length_c   1.000
_cell.angle_alpha   90.00
_cell.angle_beta   90.00
_cell.angle_gamma   90.00
#
_symmetry.space_group_name_H-M   'P 1'
#
loop_
_entity.id
_entity.type
_entity.pdbx_description
1 polymer ?
#
loop_
_entity_poly.entity_id
_entity_poly.type
_entity_poly.pdbx_seq_one_letter_code
_entity_poly.pdbx_strand_id
1 'polypeptide(L)' 'MAEDSKLSDSDGAILVKISRKAVTEFLSNGNKIKLEPEFEKKFSFNSGVFVTLNKTGG' A
#
# COMPACT_ATOMS: atom_id res chain seq x y z
N MET A 1 5.87 -23.03 14.29
CA MET A 1 5.96 -22.88 12.82
C MET A 1 5.85 -21.42 12.51
N ALA A 2 6.73 -20.87 11.67
CA ALA A 2 6.56 -19.51 11.16
C ALA A 2 5.20 -19.44 10.44
N GLU A 3 4.36 -18.53 10.87
CA GLU A 3 3.08 -18.22 10.27
C GLU A 3 3.31 -17.61 8.89
N ASP A 4 3.42 -18.50 7.89
CA ASP A 4 3.75 -18.19 6.51
C ASP A 4 2.73 -17.22 5.89
N SER A 5 3.19 -15.97 5.77
CA SER A 5 2.75 -14.90 4.88
C SER A 5 1.24 -14.66 4.72
N LYS A 6 0.70 -13.76 5.56
CA LYS A 6 -0.63 -13.12 5.35
C LYS A 6 -0.74 -12.31 4.04
N LEU A 7 0.35 -12.16 3.29
CA LEU A 7 0.45 -11.38 2.06
C LEU A 7 1.17 -12.21 0.99
N SER A 8 0.58 -12.29 -0.20
CA SER A 8 1.24 -12.82 -1.40
C SER A 8 2.05 -11.75 -2.14
N ASP A 9 2.87 -12.14 -3.11
CA ASP A 9 3.57 -11.19 -3.99
C ASP A 9 2.60 -10.28 -4.75
N SER A 10 1.45 -10.83 -5.17
CA SER A 10 0.36 -10.09 -5.80
C SER A 10 -0.21 -9.02 -4.86
N ASP A 11 -0.34 -9.35 -3.57
CA ASP A 11 -0.76 -8.40 -2.53
C ASP A 11 0.28 -7.30 -2.32
N GLY A 12 1.56 -7.66 -2.31
CA GLY A 12 2.67 -6.70 -2.26
C GLY A 12 2.62 -5.71 -3.43
N ALA A 13 2.39 -6.19 -4.64
CA ALA A 13 2.26 -5.33 -5.82
C ALA A 13 1.05 -4.37 -5.71
N ILE A 14 -0.07 -4.82 -5.13
CA ILE A 14 -1.25 -4.00 -4.88
C ILE A 14 -0.93 -2.92 -3.83
N LEU A 15 -0.29 -3.28 -2.72
CA LEU A 15 0.08 -2.34 -1.66
C LEU A 15 1.02 -1.24 -2.17
N VAL A 16 2.03 -1.58 -2.96
CA VAL A 16 2.95 -0.60 -3.58
C VAL A 16 2.20 0.37 -4.50
N LYS A 17 1.26 -0.13 -5.32
CA LYS A 17 0.43 0.71 -6.19
C LYS A 17 -0.46 1.66 -5.38
N ILE A 18 -1.07 1.17 -4.30
CA ILE A 18 -1.87 1.98 -3.38
C ILE A 18 -1.01 3.08 -2.74
N SER A 19 0.18 2.74 -2.23
CA SER A 19 1.10 3.73 -1.64
C SER A 19 1.48 4.82 -2.64
N ARG A 20 1.80 4.43 -3.89
CA ARG A 20 2.09 5.40 -4.96
C ARG A 20 0.88 6.30 -5.26
N LYS A 21 -0.30 5.71 -5.44
CA LYS A 21 -1.53 6.45 -5.73
C LYS A 21 -1.87 7.43 -4.61
N ALA A 22 -1.71 7.02 -3.35
CA ALA A 22 -1.95 7.86 -2.18
C ALA A 22 -1.08 9.13 -2.21
N VAL A 23 0.23 8.97 -2.46
CA VAL A 23 1.17 10.10 -2.53
C VAL A 23 0.85 10.99 -3.73
N THR A 24 0.58 10.41 -4.91
CA THR A 24 0.24 11.18 -6.11
C THR A 24 -1.05 11.99 -5.92
N GLU A 25 -2.11 11.39 -5.40
CA GLU A 25 -3.38 12.10 -5.17
C GLU A 25 -3.22 13.23 -4.16
N PHE A 26 -2.45 12.97 -3.09
CA PHE A 26 -2.19 13.97 -2.08
C PHE A 26 -1.36 15.14 -2.63
N LEU A 27 -0.33 14.88 -3.44
CA LEU A 27 0.48 15.93 -4.05
C LEU A 27 -0.26 16.72 -5.13
N SER A 28 -1.11 16.06 -5.92
CA SER A 28 -1.85 16.72 -7.01
C SER A 28 -3.05 17.53 -6.49
N ASN A 29 -3.82 16.97 -5.55
CA ASN A 29 -5.13 17.48 -5.18
C ASN A 29 -5.27 17.80 -3.68
N GLY A 30 -4.27 17.50 -2.85
CA GLY A 30 -4.34 17.65 -1.38
C GLY A 30 -5.24 16.62 -0.69
N ASN A 31 -5.76 15.64 -1.43
CA ASN A 31 -6.78 14.71 -0.95
C ASN A 31 -6.18 13.38 -0.48
N LYS A 32 -6.83 12.74 0.48
CA LYS A 32 -6.57 11.34 0.82
C LYS A 32 -7.35 10.43 -0.12
N ILE A 33 -6.73 9.33 -0.55
CA ILE A 33 -7.41 8.32 -1.36
C ILE A 33 -8.48 7.59 -0.53
N LYS A 34 -9.57 7.19 -1.20
CA LYS A 34 -10.47 6.16 -0.71
C LYS A 34 -10.08 4.85 -1.36
N LEU A 35 -9.97 3.79 -0.56
CA LEU A 35 -9.72 2.44 -1.05
C LEU A 35 -11.04 1.80 -1.47
N GLU A 36 -10.99 0.86 -2.41
CA GLU A 36 -12.18 0.07 -2.71
C GLU A 36 -12.47 -0.89 -1.54
N PRO A 37 -13.75 -1.16 -1.22
CA PRO A 37 -14.13 -1.98 -0.07
C PRO A 37 -13.48 -3.37 -0.05
N GLU A 38 -13.21 -3.93 -1.23
CA GLU A 38 -12.50 -5.21 -1.37
C GLU A 38 -11.08 -5.14 -0.77
N PHE A 39 -10.32 -4.10 -1.10
CA PHE A 39 -8.96 -3.91 -0.60
C PHE A 39 -8.94 -3.50 0.88
N GLU A 40 -9.90 -2.66 1.31
CA GLU A 40 -10.04 -2.33 2.73
C GLU A 40 -10.25 -3.58 3.57
N LYS A 41 -11.17 -4.46 3.16
CA LYS A 41 -11.44 -5.71 3.88
C LYS A 41 -10.24 -6.65 3.85
N LYS A 42 -9.56 -6.76 2.72
CA LYS A 42 -8.40 -7.66 2.54
C LYS A 42 -7.21 -7.27 3.42
N PHE A 43 -6.92 -5.98 3.53
CA PHE A 43 -5.76 -5.47 4.27
C PHE A 43 -6.09 -4.98 5.68
N SER A 44 -7.34 -5.18 6.15
CA SER A 44 -7.79 -4.83 7.49
C SER A 44 -7.35 -5.88 8.52
N PHE A 45 -6.04 -6.02 8.72
CA PHE A 45 -5.46 -6.79 9.81
C PHE A 45 -4.39 -5.97 10.54
N ASN A 46 -4.20 -6.26 11.83
CA ASN A 46 -3.21 -5.55 12.63
C ASN A 46 -1.80 -5.92 12.19
N SER A 47 -1.08 -4.95 11.66
CA SER A 47 0.32 -5.06 11.26
C SER A 47 1.00 -3.70 11.27
N GLY A 48 2.30 -3.68 11.56
CA GLY A 48 3.13 -2.52 11.24
C GLY A 48 3.40 -2.46 9.74
N VAL A 49 3.49 -1.26 9.18
CA VAL A 49 3.86 -1.03 7.78
C VAL A 49 4.82 0.15 7.69
N PHE A 50 5.84 0.03 6.84
CA PHE A 50 6.77 1.10 6.49
C PHE A 50 6.78 1.29 4.99
N VAL A 51 6.72 2.54 4.53
CA VAL A 51 6.83 2.90 3.11
C VAL A 51 8.12 3.66 2.91
N THR A 52 8.97 3.18 2.00
CA THR A 52 10.22 3.85 1.62
C THR A 52 10.07 4.42 0.22
N LEU A 53 10.36 5.71 0.06
CA LEU A 53 10.44 6.37 -1.25
C LEU A 53 11.90 6.50 -1.64
N ASN A 54 12.31 5.73 -2.64
CA ASN A 54 13.65 5.81 -3.20
C ASN A 54 13.64 6.73 -4.42
N LYS A 55 14.59 7.66 -4.51
CA LYS A 55 14.83 8.41 -5.73
C LYS A 55 15.40 7.46 -6.78
N THR A 56 14.69 7.31 -7.89
CA THR A 56 15.20 6.56 -9.05
C THR A 56 15.94 7.53 -9.96
N GLY A 57 17.26 7.35 -10.09
CA GLY A 57 18.12 8.18 -10.94
C GLY A 57 18.85 9.30 -10.18
N GLY A 58 20.17 9.16 -10.12
CA GLY A 58 21.13 10.26 -10.23
C GLY A 58 21.60 10.33 -11.68
#